data_AF-A0A434SQR1-F1
#
_entry.id   AF-A0A434SQR1-F1
#
_cell.length_a   1.000
_cell.length_b   1.000
_cell.length_c   1.000
_cell.angle_alpha   90.00
_cell.angle_beta   90.00
_cell.angle_gamma   90.00
#
_symmetry.space_group_name_H-M   'P 1'
#
loop_
_entity.id
_entity.type
_entity.pdbx_description
1 polymer ?
#
loop_
_entity_poly.entity_id
_entity_poly.type
_entity_poly.pdbx_seq_one_letter_code
_entity_poly.pdbx_strand_id
1 'polypeptide(L)'
;MEKLPPSIDGSIQRLLDEGYALYRRGHYLVAPVPYLDAAGDPHTGLMVDVLNLDENGNVRTLPTNHQMFFVGGQPYDDKGRILFGGRDVNATPLFDGKVSSFYWSWKPHDANGSNRDYRTLHEKFTEYIFYVSGPAEAKYPNFKVTPFAAIAQSSQECPFPFEDMNSARANLGELDKLLAGDTIAIIGVGGT
;
A
#
# COMPACT_ATOMS: atom_id res chain seq x y z
N MET A 1 -5.13 5.15 -14.41
CA MET A 1 -4.85 5.34 -12.98
C MET A 1 -4.24 6.73 -12.83
N GLU A 2 -4.75 7.56 -11.92
CA GLU A 2 -4.22 8.90 -11.73
C GLU A 2 -2.82 8.85 -11.10
N LYS A 3 -1.97 9.80 -11.47
CA LYS A 3 -0.64 9.93 -10.87
C LYS A 3 -0.77 10.26 -9.38
N LEU A 4 -0.02 9.55 -8.54
CA LEU A 4 0.08 9.89 -7.12
C LEU A 4 0.77 11.25 -6.98
N PRO A 5 0.16 12.22 -6.26
CA PRO A 5 0.80 13.49 -5.96
C PRO A 5 1.98 13.28 -5.01
N PRO A 6 3.02 14.13 -5.07
CA PRO A 6 4.06 14.13 -4.06
C PRO A 6 3.48 14.57 -2.71
N SER A 7 4.04 14.04 -1.62
CA SER A 7 3.80 14.48 -0.25
C SER A 7 5.01 15.27 0.23
N ILE A 8 4.80 16.42 0.89
CA ILE A 8 5.88 17.35 1.29
C ILE A 8 6.94 16.67 2.17
N ASP A 9 6.53 15.73 3.03
CA ASP A 9 7.39 14.99 3.96
C ASP A 9 7.89 13.65 3.38
N GLY A 10 7.60 13.36 2.11
CA GLY A 10 7.95 12.10 1.46
C GLY A 10 7.10 10.88 1.87
N SER A 11 6.04 11.02 2.67
CA SER A 11 5.16 9.92 3.11
C SER A 11 4.70 8.98 1.98
N ILE A 12 4.21 9.51 0.86
CA ILE A 12 3.72 8.68 -0.25
C ILE A 12 4.87 7.90 -0.89
N GLN A 13 6.01 8.56 -1.13
CA GLN A 13 7.16 7.90 -1.71
C GLN A 13 7.66 6.78 -0.79
N ARG A 14 7.74 7.06 0.51
CA ARG A 14 8.13 6.07 1.51
C ARG A 14 7.22 4.84 1.53
N LEU A 15 5.90 5.02 1.45
CA LEU A 15 4.96 3.88 1.35
C LEU A 15 5.20 3.06 0.08
N LEU A 16 5.45 3.71 -1.06
CA LEU A 16 5.77 3.00 -2.31
C LEU A 16 7.09 2.23 -2.20
N ASP A 17 8.12 2.84 -1.62
CA ASP A 17 9.45 2.23 -1.41
C ASP A 17 9.38 1.03 -0.46
N GLU A 18 8.50 1.08 0.54
CA GLU A 18 8.19 -0.03 1.46
C GLU A 18 7.35 -1.14 0.79
N GLY A 19 6.95 -0.96 -0.47
CA GLY A 19 6.28 -1.96 -1.30
C GLY A 19 4.76 -1.96 -1.18
N TYR A 20 4.15 -0.93 -0.57
CA TYR A 20 2.70 -0.80 -0.51
C TYR A 20 2.12 -0.51 -1.90
N ALA A 21 1.06 -1.25 -2.25
CA ALA A 21 0.28 -0.94 -3.43
C ALA A 21 -0.59 0.29 -3.16
N LEU A 22 -0.27 1.43 -3.77
CA LEU A 22 -1.05 2.66 -3.63
C LEU A 22 -1.55 3.16 -4.97
N TYR A 23 -2.76 3.70 -4.98
CA TYR A 23 -3.27 4.41 -6.15
C TYR A 23 -4.20 5.55 -5.77
N ARG A 24 -4.37 6.47 -6.72
CA ARG A 24 -5.27 7.62 -6.57
C ARG A 24 -6.55 7.46 -7.39
N ARG A 25 -7.65 7.95 -6.81
CA ARG A 25 -8.93 8.19 -7.49
C ARG A 25 -9.51 9.52 -7.03
N GLY A 26 -9.49 10.55 -7.88
CA GLY A 26 -9.96 11.88 -7.53
C GLY A 26 -9.18 12.47 -6.34
N HIS A 27 -9.85 12.68 -5.21
CA HIS A 27 -9.23 13.16 -3.97
C HIS A 27 -8.98 12.04 -2.96
N TYR A 28 -8.99 10.78 -3.37
CA TYR A 28 -8.76 9.63 -2.50
C TYR A 28 -7.40 8.98 -2.77
N LEU A 29 -6.72 8.62 -1.68
CA LEU A 29 -5.60 7.67 -1.68
C LEU A 29 -6.14 6.32 -1.27
N VAL A 30 -5.81 5.29 -2.03
CA VAL A 30 -6.39 3.96 -1.88
C VAL A 30 -5.28 2.92 -1.79
N ALA A 31 -5.43 2.01 -0.81
CA ALA A 31 -4.57 0.86 -0.62
C ALA A 31 -5.43 -0.42 -0.57
N PRO A 32 -5.17 -1.44 -1.41
CA PRO A 32 -5.74 -2.75 -1.21
C PRO A 32 -5.11 -3.40 0.02
N VAL A 33 -5.93 -4.01 0.87
CA VAL A 33 -5.47 -4.64 2.12
C VAL A 33 -6.06 -6.04 2.25
N PRO A 34 -5.24 -7.03 2.64
CA PRO A 34 -5.75 -8.34 2.99
C PRO A 34 -6.51 -8.27 4.33
N TYR A 35 -7.56 -9.09 4.48
CA TYR A 35 -8.28 -9.26 5.75
C TYR A 35 -8.92 -10.65 5.82
N LEU A 36 -9.33 -11.08 7.01
CA LEU A 36 -10.06 -12.34 7.20
C LEU A 36 -11.56 -12.11 7.36
N ASP A 37 -12.38 -12.97 6.76
CA ASP A 37 -13.81 -13.02 7.06
C ASP A 37 -14.14 -13.85 8.32
N ALA A 38 -15.43 -14.05 8.59
CA ALA A 38 -15.90 -14.80 9.76
C ALA A 38 -15.49 -16.29 9.75
N ALA A 39 -15.24 -16.88 8.57
CA ALA A 39 -14.72 -18.24 8.44
C ALA A 39 -13.19 -18.29 8.57
N GLY A 40 -12.54 -17.12 8.58
CA GLY A 40 -11.09 -17.00 8.57
C GLY A 40 -10.51 -17.22 7.18
N ASP A 41 -11.28 -16.99 6.13
CA ASP A 41 -10.83 -17.02 4.74
C ASP A 41 -10.28 -15.64 4.33
N PRO A 42 -9.21 -15.58 3.51
CA PRO A 42 -8.57 -14.32 3.14
C PRO A 42 -9.34 -13.62 2.02
N HIS A 43 -9.52 -12.32 2.17
CA HIS A 43 -10.13 -11.42 1.17
C HIS A 43 -9.31 -10.15 1.01
N THR A 44 -9.50 -9.45 -0.10
CA THR A 44 -8.90 -8.12 -0.32
C THR A 44 -9.96 -7.05 -0.22
N GLY A 45 -9.78 -6.14 0.74
CA GLY A 45 -10.57 -4.92 0.88
C GLY A 45 -9.78 -3.70 0.38
N LEU A 46 -10.38 -2.53 0.45
CA LEU A 46 -9.73 -1.26 0.15
C LEU A 46 -9.77 -0.36 1.37
N MET A 47 -8.61 0.11 1.82
CA MET A 47 -8.51 1.28 2.70
C MET A 47 -8.47 2.54 1.85
N VAL A 48 -9.26 3.53 2.24
CA VAL A 48 -9.46 4.76 1.48
C VAL A 48 -9.35 5.95 2.42
N ASP A 49 -8.38 6.82 2.16
CA ASP A 49 -8.21 8.09 2.87
C ASP A 49 -8.44 9.26 1.92
N VAL A 50 -8.85 10.39 2.49
CA VAL A 50 -9.00 11.65 1.77
C VAL A 50 -7.63 12.34 1.66
N LEU A 51 -7.16 12.55 0.44
CA LEU A 51 -6.02 13.39 0.14
C LEU A 51 -6.40 14.86 0.28
N ASN A 52 -5.73 15.52 1.22
CA ASN A 52 -5.80 16.97 1.37
C ASN A 52 -4.65 17.57 0.56
N LEU A 53 -4.95 18.31 -0.50
CA LEU A 53 -3.93 18.95 -1.33
C LEU A 53 -3.69 20.40 -0.88
N ASP A 54 -2.45 20.87 -0.97
CA ASP A 54 -2.12 22.29 -0.85
C ASP A 54 -2.35 23.04 -2.18
N GLU A 55 -2.10 24.35 -2.18
CA GLU A 55 -2.27 25.21 -3.36
C GLU A 55 -1.37 24.82 -4.54
N ASN A 56 -0.28 24.10 -4.28
CA ASN A 56 0.67 23.60 -5.27
C ASN A 56 0.33 22.17 -5.72
N GLY A 57 -0.74 21.57 -5.20
CA GLY A 57 -1.15 20.20 -5.50
C GLY A 57 -0.35 19.11 -4.76
N ASN A 58 0.43 19.45 -3.74
CA ASN A 58 1.11 18.48 -2.88
C ASN A 58 0.17 17.98 -1.79
N VAL A 59 0.37 16.74 -1.34
CA VAL A 59 -0.37 16.21 -0.20
C VAL A 59 0.07 16.91 1.08
N ARG A 60 -0.90 17.51 1.77
CA ARG A 60 -0.77 17.93 3.16
C ARG A 60 -0.61 16.69 4.02
N THR A 61 0.53 16.62 4.68
CA THR A 61 1.03 15.41 5.31
C THR A 61 0.42 15.16 6.68
N LEU A 62 -0.12 16.20 7.31
CA LEU A 62 -0.93 16.10 8.51
C LEU A 62 -2.37 15.75 8.12
N PRO A 63 -2.89 14.59 8.55
CA PRO A 63 -4.28 14.25 8.30
C PRO A 63 -5.22 15.31 8.89
N THR A 64 -6.13 15.85 8.09
CA THR A 64 -7.13 16.84 8.56
C THR A 64 -8.20 16.20 9.44
N ASN A 65 -8.37 14.88 9.30
CA ASN A 65 -9.16 14.05 10.18
C ASN A 65 -8.49 12.69 10.37
N HIS A 66 -9.00 11.91 11.33
CA HIS A 66 -8.51 10.56 11.61
C HIS A 66 -9.33 9.48 10.88
N GLN A 67 -10.28 9.89 10.05
CA GLN A 67 -11.18 8.96 9.39
C GLN A 67 -10.43 8.17 8.32
N MET A 68 -10.71 6.87 8.27
CA MET A 68 -10.28 5.96 7.22
C MET A 68 -11.49 5.15 6.79
N PHE A 69 -11.82 5.19 5.51
CA PHE A 69 -12.90 4.39 4.95
C PHE A 69 -12.41 3.01 4.57
N PHE A 70 -13.31 2.04 4.62
CA PHE A 70 -13.04 0.68 4.18
C PHE A 70 -14.14 0.18 3.24
N VAL A 71 -13.71 -0.46 2.16
CA VAL A 71 -14.59 -1.15 1.21
C VAL A 71 -14.27 -2.64 1.27
N GLY A 72 -15.22 -3.46 1.70
CA GLY A 72 -15.07 -4.90 1.86
C GLY A 72 -16.08 -5.49 2.86
N GLY A 73 -15.91 -6.76 3.20
CA GLY A 73 -16.69 -7.41 4.27
C GLY A 73 -16.19 -7.04 5.67
N GLN A 74 -16.91 -7.46 6.71
CA GLN A 74 -16.49 -7.28 8.11
C GLN A 74 -15.15 -7.99 8.34
N PRO A 75 -14.07 -7.31 8.79
CA PRO A 75 -12.80 -7.96 9.08
C PRO A 75 -12.77 -8.61 10.46
N TYR A 76 -12.12 -9.78 10.53
CA TYR A 76 -11.96 -10.61 11.72
C TYR A 76 -10.49 -10.88 12.02
N ASP A 77 -10.20 -11.20 13.28
CA ASP A 77 -8.90 -11.67 13.72
C ASP A 77 -8.75 -13.19 13.52
N ASP A 78 -7.57 -13.71 13.84
CA ASP A 78 -7.21 -15.13 13.74
C ASP A 78 -8.04 -16.05 14.66
N LYS A 79 -8.76 -15.48 15.63
CA LYS A 79 -9.63 -16.18 16.59
C LYS A 79 -11.12 -16.03 16.25
N GLY A 80 -11.45 -15.47 15.08
CA GLY A 80 -12.83 -15.26 14.64
C GLY A 80 -13.54 -14.15 15.40
N ARG A 81 -12.82 -13.22 16.03
CA ARG A 81 -13.38 -12.02 16.65
C ARG A 81 -13.34 -10.86 15.66
N ILE A 82 -14.39 -10.03 15.68
CA ILE A 82 -14.43 -8.82 14.86
C ILE A 82 -13.28 -7.89 15.25
N LEU A 83 -12.48 -7.45 14.26
CA LEU A 83 -11.39 -6.48 14.50
C LEU A 83 -11.93 -5.09 14.84
N PHE A 84 -12.98 -4.66 14.11
CA PHE A 84 -13.60 -3.37 14.32
C PHE A 84 -15.13 -3.48 14.24
N GLY A 85 -15.83 -3.09 15.29
CA GLY A 85 -17.26 -2.87 15.21
C GLY A 85 -17.56 -1.63 14.34
N GLY A 86 -18.56 -1.72 13.46
CA GLY A 86 -19.02 -0.57 12.67
C GLY A 86 -19.66 0.48 13.57
N ARG A 87 -19.04 1.65 13.72
CA ARG A 87 -19.76 2.85 14.15
C ARG A 87 -20.49 3.37 12.91
N ASP A 88 -21.77 3.05 12.84
CA ASP A 88 -22.73 3.44 11.80
C ASP A 88 -22.45 2.94 10.38
N VAL A 89 -23.45 2.20 9.86
CA VAL A 89 -23.59 1.73 8.47
C VAL A 89 -23.91 2.89 7.51
N ASN A 90 -23.33 4.07 7.74
CA ASN A 90 -23.49 5.24 6.89
C ASN A 90 -22.57 5.09 5.69
N ALA A 91 -23.04 4.28 4.75
CA ALA A 91 -22.61 4.19 3.38
C ALA A 91 -22.18 5.56 2.84
N THR A 92 -20.88 5.83 2.80
CA THR A 92 -20.32 7.04 2.18
C THR A 92 -19.99 6.70 0.73
N PRO A 93 -20.62 7.34 -0.26
CA PRO A 93 -20.20 7.22 -1.65
C PRO A 93 -18.76 7.70 -1.79
N LEU A 94 -17.93 6.89 -2.44
CA LEU A 94 -16.52 7.17 -2.68
C LEU A 94 -16.32 7.47 -4.18
N PHE A 95 -15.63 6.57 -4.89
CA PHE A 95 -15.27 6.71 -6.31
C PHE A 95 -15.76 5.49 -7.10
N ASP A 96 -15.95 5.65 -8.41
CA ASP A 96 -16.31 4.56 -9.34
C ASP A 96 -17.52 3.70 -8.85
N GLY A 97 -18.52 4.36 -8.27
CA GLY A 97 -19.72 3.70 -7.69
C GLY A 97 -19.47 2.90 -6.41
N LYS A 98 -18.26 2.93 -5.84
CA LYS A 98 -17.94 2.29 -4.56
C LYS A 98 -18.51 3.09 -3.40
N VAL A 99 -18.94 2.37 -2.39
CA VAL A 99 -19.50 2.90 -1.15
C VAL A 99 -18.74 2.26 0.00
N SER A 100 -18.42 3.03 1.03
CA SER A 100 -17.75 2.50 2.21
C SER A 100 -18.66 1.51 2.95
N SER A 101 -18.14 0.31 3.24
CA SER A 101 -18.79 -0.63 4.15
C SER A 101 -18.66 -0.18 5.61
N PHE A 102 -17.50 0.38 5.94
CA PHE A 102 -17.18 0.89 7.27
C PHE A 102 -16.35 2.17 7.15
N TYR A 103 -16.32 2.93 8.24
CA TYR A 103 -15.28 3.89 8.49
C TYR A 103 -14.80 3.74 9.93
N TRP A 104 -13.52 4.01 10.13
CA TRP A 104 -12.90 4.01 11.45
C TRP A 104 -12.18 5.31 11.68
N SER A 105 -12.09 5.71 12.94
CA SER A 105 -11.44 6.96 13.35
C SER A 105 -10.90 6.79 14.76
N TRP A 106 -9.65 6.37 14.88
CA TRP A 106 -8.91 6.38 16.13
C TRP A 106 -7.68 7.27 16.06
N LYS A 107 -7.20 7.64 17.24
CA LYS A 107 -5.95 8.37 17.42
C LYS A 107 -4.92 7.42 18.03
N PRO A 108 -3.64 7.50 17.66
CA PRO A 108 -2.60 6.79 18.37
C PRO A 108 -2.44 7.41 19.77
N HIS A 109 -1.84 6.66 20.67
CA HIS A 109 -1.51 7.15 22.02
C HIS A 109 -0.07 7.69 22.07
N ASP A 110 0.18 8.64 22.97
CA ASP A 110 1.50 9.08 23.37
C ASP A 110 2.12 8.15 24.43
N ALA A 111 3.34 8.48 24.88
CA ALA A 111 4.05 7.69 25.90
C ALA A 111 3.31 7.62 27.25
N ASN A 112 2.39 8.54 27.52
CA ASN A 112 1.59 8.60 28.73
C ASN A 112 0.21 7.95 28.55
N GLY A 113 -0.06 7.33 27.39
CA GLY A 113 -1.34 6.71 27.06
C GLY A 113 -2.44 7.68 26.66
N SER A 114 -2.12 8.96 26.43
CA SER A 114 -3.07 9.98 26.01
C SER A 114 -3.18 10.03 24.48
N ASN A 115 -4.37 10.33 23.96
CA ASN A 115 -4.58 10.49 22.52
C ASN A 115 -3.69 11.61 21.96
N ARG A 116 -3.00 11.31 20.85
CA ARG A 116 -2.21 12.29 20.08
C ARG A 116 -2.62 12.24 18.61
N ASP A 117 -2.23 13.26 17.86
CA ASP A 117 -2.43 13.27 16.41
C ASP A 117 -1.38 12.41 15.69
N TYR A 118 -1.75 12.01 14.47
CA TYR A 118 -0.81 11.46 13.51
C TYR A 118 0.18 12.53 13.07
N ARG A 119 1.45 12.15 13.04
CA ARG A 119 2.56 13.02 12.64
C ARG A 119 2.71 13.11 11.13
N THR A 120 2.36 12.03 10.44
CA THR A 120 2.49 11.90 8.98
C THR A 120 1.36 11.06 8.40
N LEU A 121 1.13 11.21 7.10
CA LEU A 121 0.25 10.35 6.32
C LEU A 121 0.74 8.89 6.36
N HIS A 122 2.06 8.70 6.29
CA HIS A 122 2.71 7.39 6.41
C HIS A 122 2.34 6.69 7.73
N GLU A 123 2.45 7.37 8.87
CA GLU A 123 2.09 6.82 10.18
C GLU A 123 0.61 6.40 10.22
N LYS A 124 -0.29 7.26 9.74
CA LYS A 124 -1.72 6.94 9.66
C LYS A 124 -1.96 5.69 8.80
N PHE A 125 -1.47 5.68 7.55
CA PHE A 125 -1.71 4.56 6.63
C PHE A 125 -1.16 3.24 7.17
N THR A 126 0.09 3.23 7.63
CA THR A 126 0.73 2.00 8.12
C THR A 126 0.04 1.43 9.34
N GLU A 127 -0.38 2.25 10.32
CA GLU A 127 -1.15 1.76 11.48
C GLU A 127 -2.47 1.12 11.05
N TYR A 128 -3.29 1.84 10.29
CA TYR A 128 -4.59 1.35 9.82
C TYR A 128 -4.46 0.07 9.02
N ILE A 129 -3.50 0.02 8.10
CA ILE A 129 -3.23 -1.15 7.28
C ILE A 129 -2.80 -2.32 8.16
N PHE A 130 -1.81 -2.13 9.04
CA PHE A 130 -1.27 -3.19 9.88
C PHE A 130 -2.35 -3.85 10.73
N TYR A 131 -3.26 -3.06 11.32
CA TYR A 131 -4.34 -3.60 12.12
C TYR A 131 -5.31 -4.48 11.33
N VAL A 132 -5.58 -4.15 10.06
CA VAL A 132 -6.48 -4.93 9.19
C VAL A 132 -5.77 -6.14 8.58
N SER A 133 -4.53 -5.95 8.10
CA SER A 133 -3.77 -6.96 7.37
C SER A 133 -3.15 -8.02 8.27
N GLY A 134 -2.76 -7.66 9.50
CA GLY A 134 -1.96 -8.50 10.39
C GLY A 134 -2.50 -9.93 10.55
N PRO A 135 -3.78 -10.14 10.89
CA PRO A 135 -4.34 -11.48 11.04
C PRO A 135 -4.33 -12.30 9.75
N ALA A 136 -4.62 -11.67 8.60
CA ALA A 136 -4.60 -12.34 7.31
C ALA A 136 -3.17 -12.72 6.90
N GLU A 137 -2.20 -11.82 7.08
CA GLU A 137 -0.80 -12.07 6.76
C GLU A 137 -0.14 -13.12 7.66
N ALA A 138 -0.58 -13.22 8.92
CA ALA A 138 -0.13 -14.24 9.85
C ALA A 138 -0.65 -15.64 9.47
N LYS A 139 -1.91 -15.75 9.05
CA LYS A 139 -2.54 -17.02 8.66
C LYS A 139 -2.18 -17.45 7.23
N TYR A 140 -2.05 -16.49 6.32
CA TYR A 140 -1.76 -16.72 4.90
C TYR A 140 -0.53 -15.91 4.45
N PRO A 141 0.68 -16.47 4.58
CA PRO A 141 1.92 -15.75 4.31
C PRO A 141 2.05 -15.21 2.87
N ASN A 142 1.35 -15.80 1.89
CA ASN A 142 1.36 -15.33 0.50
C ASN A 142 0.43 -14.13 0.25
N PHE A 143 -0.38 -13.76 1.25
CA PHE A 143 -1.40 -12.71 1.12
C PHE A 143 -0.90 -11.43 1.80
N LYS A 144 0.16 -10.84 1.22
CA LYS A 144 0.87 -9.68 1.78
C LYS A 144 0.23 -8.34 1.39
N VAL A 145 0.29 -7.38 2.31
CA VAL A 145 -0.13 -6.00 2.04
C VAL A 145 0.93 -5.18 1.30
N THR A 146 2.17 -5.66 1.30
CA THR A 146 3.29 -5.11 0.54
C THR A 146 3.72 -6.07 -0.58
N PRO A 147 2.87 -6.31 -1.60
CA PRO A 147 3.16 -7.28 -2.66
C PRO A 147 4.43 -6.94 -3.47
N PHE A 148 4.88 -5.67 -3.42
CA PHE A 148 6.07 -5.20 -4.13
C PHE A 148 7.35 -5.19 -3.28
N ALA A 149 7.28 -5.51 -1.98
CA ALA A 149 8.47 -5.50 -1.12
C ALA A 149 9.53 -6.54 -1.56
N ALA A 150 9.09 -7.70 -2.05
CA ALA A 150 9.99 -8.72 -2.59
C ALA A 150 10.61 -8.31 -3.95
N ILE A 151 9.93 -7.44 -4.71
CA ILE A 151 10.43 -6.91 -5.99
C ILE A 151 11.53 -5.89 -5.75
N ALA A 152 11.39 -5.04 -4.73
CA ALA A 152 12.44 -4.11 -4.29
C ALA A 152 13.69 -4.83 -3.72
N GLN A 153 13.55 -6.11 -3.33
CA GLN A 153 14.66 -6.97 -2.89
C GLN A 153 15.27 -7.80 -4.03
N SER A 154 14.81 -7.64 -5.28
CA SER A 154 15.52 -8.25 -6.41
C SER A 154 16.95 -7.72 -6.45
N SER A 155 17.89 -8.65 -6.63
CA SER A 155 19.28 -8.55 -6.18
C SER A 155 20.00 -7.29 -6.65
N GLN A 156 20.75 -6.67 -5.73
CA GLN A 156 21.75 -5.63 -5.93
C GLN A 156 22.90 -6.01 -6.90
N GLU A 157 22.77 -7.09 -7.66
CA GLU A 157 23.76 -7.54 -8.66
C GLU A 157 23.54 -6.91 -10.04
N CYS A 158 22.44 -6.17 -10.26
CA CYS A 158 22.24 -5.46 -11.51
C CYS A 158 22.87 -4.05 -11.43
N PRO A 159 23.88 -3.71 -12.25
CA PRO A 159 24.48 -2.37 -12.27
C PRO A 159 23.56 -1.32 -12.91
N PHE A 160 22.43 -1.73 -13.51
CA PHE A 160 21.49 -0.83 -14.16
C PHE A 160 20.40 -0.34 -13.20
N PRO A 161 19.99 0.93 -13.27
CA PRO A 161 18.95 1.50 -12.40
C PRO A 161 17.52 1.13 -12.82
N PHE A 162 17.36 0.23 -13.79
CA PHE A 162 16.07 -0.22 -14.32
C PHE A 162 16.08 -1.73 -14.49
N GLU A 163 14.93 -2.35 -14.27
CA GLU A 163 14.74 -3.78 -14.50
C GLU A 163 14.74 -4.10 -16.00
N ASP A 164 15.21 -5.29 -16.35
CA ASP A 164 15.14 -5.80 -17.72
C ASP A 164 13.71 -6.21 -18.10
N MET A 165 12.92 -5.23 -18.51
CA MET A 165 11.58 -5.46 -19.03
C MET A 165 11.58 -6.09 -20.44
N ASN A 166 12.70 -6.00 -21.19
CA ASN A 166 12.77 -6.53 -22.55
C ASN A 166 12.86 -8.05 -22.53
N SER A 167 13.76 -8.61 -21.72
CA SER A 167 13.88 -10.06 -21.54
C SER A 167 12.64 -10.65 -20.87
N ALA A 168 12.03 -9.94 -19.90
CA ALA A 168 10.76 -10.33 -19.32
C ALA A 168 9.63 -10.42 -20.38
N ARG A 169 9.51 -9.41 -21.26
CA ARG A 169 8.50 -9.40 -22.33
C ARG A 169 8.72 -10.51 -23.36
N ALA A 170 9.97 -10.84 -23.65
CA ALA A 170 10.33 -11.93 -24.54
C ALA A 170 10.32 -13.32 -23.87
N ASN A 171 10.03 -13.37 -22.56
CA ASN A 171 10.07 -14.58 -21.74
C ASN A 171 11.44 -15.27 -21.73
N LEU A 172 12.51 -14.46 -21.74
CA LEU A 172 13.91 -14.89 -21.83
C LEU A 172 14.65 -14.77 -20.49
N GLY A 173 13.99 -14.42 -19.39
CA GLY A 173 14.65 -14.18 -18.09
C GLY A 173 15.43 -15.39 -17.54
N GLU A 174 15.12 -16.62 -17.96
CA GLU A 174 15.92 -17.80 -17.61
C GLU A 174 17.25 -17.89 -18.37
N LEU A 175 17.36 -17.26 -19.55
CA LEU A 175 18.61 -17.20 -20.33
C LEU A 175 19.62 -16.23 -19.70
N ASP A 176 19.16 -15.20 -18.98
CA ASP A 176 20.05 -14.26 -18.28
C ASP A 176 20.98 -14.98 -17.30
N LYS A 177 20.49 -16.07 -16.68
CA LYS A 177 21.29 -16.92 -15.78
C LYS A 177 22.47 -17.60 -16.48
N LEU A 178 22.38 -17.85 -17.79
CA LEU A 178 23.48 -18.43 -18.57
C LEU A 178 24.61 -17.43 -18.78
N LEU A 179 24.29 -16.14 -18.83
CA LEU A 179 25.23 -15.05 -19.10
C LEU A 179 25.72 -14.35 -17.82
N ALA A 180 25.13 -14.66 -16.66
CA ALA A 180 25.43 -14.00 -15.39
C ALA A 180 26.91 -14.09 -14.95
N GLY A 181 27.63 -15.12 -15.41
CA GLY A 181 29.06 -15.29 -15.14
C GLY A 181 30.00 -14.72 -16.21
N ASP A 182 29.45 -14.24 -17.33
CA ASP A 182 30.24 -13.81 -18.48
C ASP A 182 30.69 -12.35 -18.35
N THR A 183 31.92 -12.07 -18.80
CA THR A 183 32.38 -10.68 -18.95
C THR A 183 31.98 -10.16 -20.32
N ILE A 184 31.03 -9.23 -20.35
CA ILE A 184 30.54 -8.60 -21.58
C ILE A 184 31.38 -7.36 -21.91
N ALA A 185 31.95 -7.32 -23.11
CA ALA A 185 32.60 -6.13 -23.64
C ALA A 185 31.74 -5.53 -24.76
N ILE A 186 31.34 -4.26 -24.62
CA ILE A 186 30.60 -3.54 -25.65
C ILE A 186 31.60 -2.78 -26.52
N ILE A 187 31.64 -3.09 -27.83
CA ILE A 187 32.49 -2.40 -28.81
C ILE A 187 31.61 -1.60 -29.75
N GLY A 188 31.55 -0.29 -29.51
CA GLY A 188 30.71 0.66 -30.23
C GLY A 188 29.77 1.40 -29.27
N VAL A 189 29.66 2.72 -29.44
CA VAL A 189 28.80 3.60 -28.61
C VAL A 189 27.73 4.31 -29.46
N GLY A 190 27.24 3.60 -30.48
CA GLY A 190 26.10 4.06 -31.27
C GLY A 190 24.80 3.98 -30.46
N GLY A 191 23.70 4.49 -31.02
CA GLY A 191 22.38 4.36 -30.38
C GLY A 191 21.75 2.97 -30.46
N THR A 192 22.56 1.94 -30.73
CA THR A 192 22.19 0.52 -30.84
C THR A 192 23.03 -0.25 -29.84
#